data_AF-A0A7J0D2A0-F1
#
_entry.id   AF-A0A7J0D2A0-F1
#
_cell.length_a   1.000
_cell.length_b   1.000
_cell.length_c   1.000
_cell.angle_alpha   90.00
_cell.angle_beta   90.00
_cell.angle_gamma   90.00
#
_symmetry.space_group_name_H-M   'P 1'
#
loop_
_entity.id
_entity.type
_entity.pdbx_description
1 polymer ?
#
loop_
_entity_poly.entity_id
_entity_poly.type
_entity_poly.pdbx_seq_one_letter_code
_entity_poly.pdbx_strand_id
1 'polypeptide(L)'
;MVRRRAGAGAAAIALIGSGVGACVDHGDILAEDRTSLALEWGHTTVQLRGRRCRCGSIGCLEAYAGAEALRERWREAGGPLPEDADDETALAALLAAAYPPPGGPAPDRIALSLLDETAECLGAALADLVNLFLPERILLGGWAGLLLGPHLLPEIRRYANEYALRHAAARTTIEMGRLGPDAVTVGAATLPLADFLTRGGSRPAPGPRPEGTGAPSRTATEAVRNRHRTRAS
;
A
#
# COMPACT_ATOMS: atom_id res chain seq x y z
N MET A 1 29.78 6.85 13.82
CA MET A 1 30.01 6.03 12.62
C MET A 1 29.77 4.57 13.01
N VAL A 2 28.54 4.08 12.87
CA VAL A 2 28.18 2.70 13.25
C VAL A 2 28.51 1.79 12.07
N ARG A 3 29.46 0.88 12.27
CA ARG A 3 29.77 -0.20 11.30
C ARG A 3 28.55 -1.12 11.21
N ARG A 4 27.88 -1.16 10.06
CA ARG A 4 26.86 -2.18 9.76
C ARG A 4 27.54 -3.55 9.67
N ARG A 5 27.07 -4.53 10.43
CA ARG A 5 27.41 -5.95 10.26
C ARG A 5 26.61 -6.50 9.07
N ALA A 6 27.22 -7.43 8.34
CA ALA A 6 26.61 -8.09 7.19
C ALA A 6 25.45 -9.00 7.64
N GLY A 7 24.23 -8.57 7.30
CA GLY A 7 22.96 -9.26 7.48
C GLY A 7 21.90 -8.35 6.90
N ALA A 8 21.35 -8.72 5.73
CA ALA A 8 20.41 -7.97 4.87
C ALA A 8 20.54 -6.42 4.89
N GLY A 9 21.07 -5.85 3.80
CA GLY A 9 21.00 -4.42 3.56
C GLY A 9 19.61 -3.82 3.76
N ALA A 10 19.54 -2.53 4.10
CA ALA A 10 18.27 -1.86 4.32
C ALA A 10 17.32 -2.04 3.12
N ALA A 11 16.06 -2.37 3.37
CA ALA A 11 15.09 -2.65 2.33
C ALA A 11 13.85 -1.77 2.48
N ALA A 12 13.34 -1.26 1.37
CA ALA A 12 12.03 -0.64 1.32
C ALA A 12 11.03 -1.59 0.66
N ILE A 13 9.82 -1.66 1.20
CA ILE A 13 8.71 -2.40 0.62
C ILE A 13 7.65 -1.38 0.24
N ALA A 14 7.37 -1.25 -1.06
CA ALA A 14 6.39 -0.33 -1.61
C ALA A 14 5.19 -1.14 -2.13
N LEU A 15 4.02 -0.94 -1.55
CA LEU A 15 2.81 -1.68 -1.86
C LEU A 15 1.80 -0.78 -2.57
N ILE A 16 1.28 -1.27 -3.70
CA ILE A 16 0.30 -0.60 -4.53
C ILE A 16 -0.93 -1.51 -4.63
N GLY A 17 -2.07 -0.99 -4.20
CA GLY A 17 -3.38 -1.63 -4.29
C GLY A 17 -4.44 -0.57 -4.54
N SER A 18 -5.58 -0.61 -3.82
CA SER A 18 -6.56 0.49 -3.83
C SER A 18 -5.95 1.80 -3.32
N GLY A 19 -4.94 1.70 -2.46
CA GLY A 19 -4.08 2.81 -2.03
C GLY A 19 -2.60 2.53 -2.26
N VAL A 20 -1.74 3.41 -1.74
CA VAL A 20 -0.28 3.29 -1.88
C VAL A 20 0.40 3.47 -0.53
N GLY A 21 1.29 2.55 -0.16
CA GLY A 21 1.99 2.59 1.12
C GLY A 21 3.41 2.06 1.01
N ALA A 22 4.25 2.42 1.98
CA ALA A 22 5.59 1.84 2.07
C ALA A 22 6.03 1.65 3.52
N CYS A 23 6.99 0.75 3.70
CA CYS A 23 7.80 0.71 4.89
C CYS A 23 9.28 0.60 4.51
N VAL A 24 10.14 1.03 5.42
CA VAL A 24 11.58 0.82 5.30
C VAL A 24 12.07 0.08 6.53
N ASP A 25 12.88 -0.95 6.31
CA ASP A 25 13.51 -1.77 7.32
C ASP A 25 15.02 -1.52 7.29
N HIS A 26 15.57 -1.03 8.40
CA HIS A 26 17.00 -0.78 8.58
C HIS A 26 17.57 -1.73 9.63
N GLY A 27 17.72 -3.02 9.32
CA GLY A 27 18.38 -3.93 10.25
C GLY A 27 18.33 -5.40 9.85
N ASP A 28 19.03 -6.22 10.63
CA ASP A 28 18.84 -7.67 10.60
C ASP A 28 17.47 -7.99 11.23
N ILE A 29 16.64 -8.75 10.51
CA ILE A 29 15.30 -9.19 10.96
C ILE A 29 15.35 -9.93 12.32
N LEU A 30 16.54 -10.37 12.76
CA LEU A 30 16.77 -11.07 14.02
C LEU A 30 17.40 -10.19 15.12
N ALA A 31 17.71 -8.93 14.86
CA ALA A 31 18.31 -8.06 15.87
C ALA A 31 17.26 -7.59 16.91
N GLU A 32 17.67 -7.43 18.17
CA GLU A 32 16.78 -6.92 19.23
C GLU A 32 16.43 -5.43 19.03
N ASP A 33 17.23 -4.68 18.27
CA ASP A 33 17.09 -3.24 18.00
C ASP A 33 16.47 -2.91 16.63
N ARG A 34 15.64 -3.83 16.10
CA ARG A 34 14.92 -3.63 14.84
C ARG A 34 14.17 -2.32 14.81
N THR A 35 14.41 -1.55 13.75
CA THR A 35 13.67 -0.33 13.44
C THR A 35 13.08 -0.46 12.05
N SER A 36 11.80 -0.84 12.00
CA SER A 36 10.97 -0.68 10.82
C SER A 36 10.16 0.60 10.95
N LEU A 37 10.12 1.39 9.88
CA LEU A 37 9.37 2.63 9.82
C LEU A 37 8.24 2.47 8.82
N ALA A 38 7.00 2.49 9.31
CA ALA A 38 5.82 2.65 8.46
C ALA A 38 5.78 4.09 7.93
N LEU A 39 5.54 4.23 6.63
CA LEU A 39 5.55 5.52 5.95
C LEU A 39 4.19 5.80 5.31
N GLU A 40 3.72 7.03 5.45
CA GLU A 40 2.62 7.59 4.66
C GLU A 40 3.11 8.02 3.25
N TRP A 41 3.89 7.14 2.61
CA TRP A 41 4.58 7.40 1.35
C TRP A 41 3.59 7.71 0.20
N GLY A 42 2.43 7.04 0.16
CA GLY A 42 1.37 7.32 -0.80
C GLY A 42 0.78 8.73 -0.71
N HIS A 43 1.00 9.43 0.40
CA HIS A 43 0.50 10.79 0.62
C HIS A 43 1.55 11.89 0.38
N THR A 44 2.77 11.51 0.01
CA THR A 44 3.78 12.47 -0.45
C THR A 44 3.32 13.15 -1.73
N THR A 45 3.59 14.46 -1.85
CA THR A 45 3.19 15.24 -3.03
C THR A 45 4.16 15.00 -4.18
N VAL A 46 3.71 14.29 -5.22
CA VAL A 46 4.47 14.07 -6.46
C VAL A 46 4.10 15.06 -7.56
N GLN A 47 2.91 15.68 -7.48
CA GLN A 47 2.47 16.67 -8.46
C GLN A 47 1.96 17.94 -7.79
N LEU A 48 2.69 19.05 -7.97
CA LEU A 48 2.30 20.35 -7.45
C LEU A 48 1.02 20.82 -8.15
N ARG A 49 0.05 21.28 -7.36
CA ARG A 49 -1.29 21.69 -7.87
C ARG A 49 -2.00 20.55 -8.64
N GLY A 50 -1.67 19.30 -8.29
CA GLY A 50 -2.20 18.11 -8.92
C GLY A 50 -3.62 17.72 -8.49
N ARG A 51 -3.93 16.44 -8.65
CA ARG A 51 -5.24 15.84 -8.31
C ARG A 51 -5.49 15.90 -6.80
N ARG A 52 -6.75 16.06 -6.39
CA ARG A 52 -7.14 15.91 -4.99
C ARG A 52 -7.11 14.43 -4.64
N CYS A 53 -6.44 14.10 -3.54
CA CYS A 53 -6.41 12.75 -2.99
C CYS A 53 -7.61 12.53 -2.06
N ARG A 54 -8.02 11.28 -1.88
CA ARG A 54 -9.05 10.86 -0.92
C ARG A 54 -8.71 11.26 0.52
N CYS A 55 -7.43 11.37 0.89
CA CYS A 55 -7.02 11.88 2.20
C CYS A 55 -7.33 13.38 2.41
N GLY A 56 -7.74 14.10 1.36
CA GLY A 56 -8.07 15.53 1.39
C GLY A 56 -6.95 16.44 0.87
N SER A 57 -5.71 15.95 0.82
CA SER A 57 -4.55 16.68 0.30
C SER A 57 -4.54 16.75 -1.23
N ILE A 58 -3.58 17.48 -1.79
CA ILE A 58 -3.44 17.73 -3.23
C ILE A 58 -2.09 17.18 -3.72
N GLY A 59 -2.11 16.45 -4.83
CA GLY A 59 -0.92 15.99 -5.52
C GLY A 59 -0.28 14.73 -4.93
N CYS A 60 -0.98 14.00 -4.06
CA CYS A 60 -0.46 12.77 -3.45
C CYS A 60 -0.19 11.70 -4.49
N LEU A 61 0.88 10.90 -4.32
CA LEU A 61 1.19 9.74 -5.16
C LEU A 61 -0.01 8.81 -5.35
N GLU A 62 -0.77 8.53 -4.28
CA GLU A 62 -1.95 7.66 -4.33
C GLU A 62 -3.00 8.13 -5.36
N ALA A 63 -3.12 9.46 -5.58
CA ALA A 63 -4.05 10.02 -6.56
C ALA A 63 -3.62 9.79 -8.02
N TYR A 64 -2.45 9.18 -8.24
CA TYR A 64 -1.91 8.83 -9.54
C TYR A 64 -1.68 7.32 -9.68
N ALA A 65 -1.15 6.66 -8.65
CA ALA A 65 -0.74 5.26 -8.73
C ALA A 65 -1.65 4.27 -7.99
N GLY A 66 -2.58 4.74 -7.15
CA GLY A 66 -3.58 3.86 -6.52
C GLY A 66 -4.55 3.30 -7.57
N ALA A 67 -5.00 2.06 -7.41
CA ALA A 67 -5.86 1.40 -8.39
C ALA A 67 -7.20 2.12 -8.59
N GLU A 68 -7.79 2.64 -7.52
CA GLU A 68 -9.00 3.47 -7.59
C GLU A 68 -8.76 4.75 -8.40
N ALA A 69 -7.62 5.40 -8.18
CA ALA A 69 -7.24 6.60 -8.92
C ALA A 69 -6.97 6.28 -10.41
N LEU A 70 -6.38 5.12 -10.73
CA LEU A 70 -6.19 4.67 -12.11
C LEU A 70 -7.53 4.39 -12.80
N ARG A 71 -8.48 3.77 -12.10
CA ARG A 71 -9.84 3.57 -12.61
C ARG A 71 -10.53 4.91 -12.91
N GLU A 72 -10.45 5.86 -11.99
CA GLU A 72 -11.01 7.21 -12.18
C GLU A 72 -10.36 7.95 -13.34
N ARG A 73 -9.02 8.00 -13.36
CA ARG A 73 -8.24 8.63 -14.44
C ARG A 73 -8.55 8.02 -15.80
N TRP A 74 -8.69 6.70 -15.87
CA TRP A 74 -9.02 6.02 -17.12
C TRP A 74 -10.44 6.35 -17.59
N ARG A 75 -11.41 6.34 -16.68
CA ARG A 75 -12.80 6.73 -16.97
C ARG A 75 -12.90 8.19 -17.44
N GLU A 76 -12.24 9.12 -16.74
CA GLU A 76 -12.19 10.55 -17.09
C GLU A 76 -11.59 10.78 -18.48
N ALA A 77 -10.60 9.97 -18.86
CA ALA A 77 -9.95 10.04 -20.17
C ALA A 77 -10.76 9.38 -21.31
N GLY A 78 -11.98 8.88 -21.02
CA GLY A 78 -12.86 8.25 -22.00
C GLY A 78 -12.59 6.76 -22.21
N GLY A 79 -11.87 6.11 -21.29
CA GLY A 79 -11.62 4.68 -21.31
C GLY A 79 -12.91 3.84 -21.26
N PRO A 80 -13.03 2.76 -22.05
CA PRO A 80 -14.25 1.96 -22.12
C PRO A 80 -14.36 1.06 -20.89
N LEU A 81 -15.00 1.56 -19.84
CA LEU A 81 -15.28 0.82 -18.61
C LEU A 81 -16.80 0.68 -18.38
N PRO A 82 -17.28 -0.49 -17.93
CA PRO A 82 -18.60 -0.62 -17.33
C PRO A 82 -18.81 0.38 -16.19
N GLU A 83 -20.05 0.80 -15.97
CA GLU A 83 -20.39 1.78 -14.93
C GLU A 83 -20.03 1.25 -13.52
N ASP A 84 -20.22 -0.05 -13.31
CA ASP A 84 -19.99 -0.80 -12.07
C ASP A 84 -18.62 -1.48 -12.00
N ALA A 85 -17.69 -1.17 -12.92
CA ALA A 85 -16.35 -1.76 -12.90
C ALA A 85 -15.64 -1.48 -11.57
N ASP A 86 -15.15 -2.55 -10.93
CA ASP A 86 -14.26 -2.47 -9.78
C ASP A 86 -12.83 -2.11 -10.20
N ASP A 87 -11.96 -1.88 -9.20
CA ASP A 87 -10.58 -1.43 -9.45
C ASP A 87 -9.76 -2.46 -10.23
N GLU A 88 -9.96 -3.76 -9.96
CA GLU A 88 -9.22 -4.83 -10.62
C GLU A 88 -9.61 -4.98 -12.09
N THR A 89 -10.92 -4.98 -12.37
CA THR A 89 -11.47 -5.01 -13.73
C THR A 89 -11.01 -3.80 -14.52
N ALA A 90 -11.05 -2.62 -13.91
CA ALA A 90 -10.63 -1.39 -14.57
C ALA A 90 -9.13 -1.36 -14.89
N LEU A 91 -8.30 -1.82 -13.95
CA LEU A 91 -6.85 -1.91 -14.16
C LEU A 91 -6.50 -2.93 -15.25
N ALA A 92 -7.17 -4.09 -15.26
CA ALA A 92 -6.99 -5.09 -16.31
C ALA A 92 -7.38 -4.55 -17.70
N ALA A 93 -8.50 -3.81 -17.78
CA ALA A 93 -8.94 -3.17 -19.03
C ALA A 93 -7.96 -2.09 -19.51
N LEU A 94 -7.44 -1.26 -18.59
CA LEU A 94 -6.41 -0.26 -18.91
C LEU A 94 -5.13 -0.92 -19.47
N LEU A 95 -4.65 -1.98 -18.83
CA LEU A 95 -3.47 -2.73 -19.29
C LEU A 95 -3.71 -3.41 -20.64
N ALA A 96 -4.89 -3.99 -20.85
CA ALA A 96 -5.24 -4.62 -22.13
C ALA A 96 -5.33 -3.61 -23.28
N ALA A 97 -5.81 -2.39 -23.00
CA ALA A 97 -5.85 -1.30 -23.98
C ALA A 97 -4.43 -0.79 -24.33
N ALA A 98 -3.55 -0.67 -23.34
CA ALA A 98 -2.16 -0.24 -23.55
C ALA A 98 -1.29 -1.33 -24.21
N TYR A 99 -1.50 -2.60 -23.86
CA TYR A 99 -0.67 -3.72 -24.29
C TYR A 99 -1.53 -4.85 -24.87
N PRO A 100 -2.16 -4.63 -26.05
CA PRO A 100 -2.98 -5.64 -26.68
C PRO A 100 -2.14 -6.86 -27.09
N PRO A 101 -2.75 -8.07 -27.14
CA PRO A 101 -2.04 -9.27 -27.58
C PRO A 101 -1.61 -9.17 -29.05
N PRO A 102 -0.63 -9.99 -29.50
CA PRO A 102 -0.22 -10.04 -30.89
C PRO A 102 -1.41 -10.27 -31.84
N GLY A 103 -1.52 -9.44 -32.89
CA GLY A 103 -2.63 -9.48 -33.84
C GLY A 103 -3.90 -8.75 -33.39
N GLY A 104 -3.89 -8.14 -32.20
CA GLY A 104 -4.95 -7.26 -31.72
C GLY A 104 -4.94 -5.86 -32.38
N PRO A 105 -5.79 -4.94 -31.89
CA PRO A 105 -5.78 -3.54 -32.34
C PRO A 105 -4.46 -2.86 -31.98
N ALA A 106 -4.23 -1.67 -32.55
CA ALA A 106 -3.09 -0.84 -32.14
C ALA A 106 -3.22 -0.44 -30.66
N PRO A 107 -2.10 -0.32 -29.91
CA PRO A 107 -2.10 0.19 -28.55
C PRO A 107 -2.85 1.51 -28.40
N ASP A 108 -3.67 1.61 -27.37
CA ASP A 108 -4.37 2.84 -27.04
C ASP A 108 -3.39 3.89 -26.49
N ARG A 109 -3.31 5.03 -27.16
CA ARG A 109 -2.37 6.11 -26.81
C ARG A 109 -2.71 6.81 -25.49
N ILE A 110 -3.98 6.89 -25.14
CA ILE A 110 -4.43 7.49 -23.87
C ILE A 110 -4.06 6.55 -22.72
N ALA A 111 -4.29 5.24 -22.89
CA ALA A 111 -3.90 4.23 -21.90
C ALA A 111 -2.38 4.24 -21.67
N LEU A 112 -1.58 4.26 -22.74
CA LEU A 112 -0.13 4.36 -22.66
C LEU A 112 0.32 5.63 -21.94
N SER A 113 -0.25 6.79 -22.26
CA SER A 113 0.08 8.06 -21.62
C SER A 113 -0.23 8.06 -20.12
N LEU A 114 -1.36 7.47 -19.71
CA LEU A 114 -1.73 7.38 -18.30
C LEU A 114 -0.79 6.47 -17.52
N LEU A 115 -0.39 5.33 -18.11
CA LEU A 115 0.54 4.40 -17.50
C LEU A 115 1.96 4.97 -17.42
N ASP A 116 2.38 5.76 -18.41
CA ASP A 116 3.65 6.49 -18.38
C ASP A 116 3.68 7.55 -17.27
N GLU A 117 2.64 8.39 -17.15
CA GLU A 117 2.51 9.36 -16.04
C GLU A 117 2.49 8.64 -14.68
N THR A 118 1.89 7.45 -14.61
CA THR A 118 1.90 6.61 -13.40
C THR A 118 3.29 6.09 -13.08
N ALA A 119 4.03 5.63 -14.09
CA ALA A 119 5.41 5.19 -13.94
C ALA A 119 6.34 6.34 -13.52
N GLU A 120 6.13 7.55 -14.05
CA GLU A 120 6.86 8.77 -13.67
C GLU A 120 6.61 9.14 -12.21
N CYS A 121 5.34 9.21 -11.79
CA CYS A 121 4.97 9.51 -10.41
C CYS A 121 5.55 8.47 -9.42
N LEU A 122 5.46 7.18 -9.75
CA LEU A 122 6.06 6.11 -8.96
C LEU A 122 7.59 6.25 -8.93
N GLY A 123 8.22 6.52 -10.07
CA GLY A 123 9.67 6.73 -10.17
C GLY A 123 10.15 7.89 -9.31
N ALA A 124 9.49 9.05 -9.37
CA ALA A 124 9.80 10.21 -8.53
C ALA A 124 9.66 9.89 -7.04
N ALA A 125 8.56 9.26 -6.64
CA ALA A 125 8.35 8.90 -5.25
C ALA A 125 9.32 7.81 -4.74
N LEU A 126 9.75 6.89 -5.61
CA LEU A 126 10.79 5.91 -5.30
C LEU A 126 12.17 6.57 -5.18
N ALA A 127 12.46 7.58 -6.01
CA ALA A 127 13.68 8.37 -5.89
C ALA A 127 13.76 9.08 -4.53
N ASP A 128 12.64 9.56 -4.00
CA ASP A 128 12.60 10.09 -2.63
C ASP A 128 12.94 9.01 -1.59
N LEU A 129 12.44 7.79 -1.73
CA LEU A 129 12.83 6.69 -0.84
C LEU A 129 14.33 6.37 -0.95
N VAL A 130 14.89 6.40 -2.16
CA VAL A 130 16.33 6.24 -2.40
C VAL A 130 17.13 7.33 -1.68
N ASN A 131 16.76 8.59 -1.89
CA ASN A 131 17.49 9.74 -1.37
C ASN A 131 17.41 9.84 0.16
N LEU A 132 16.25 9.54 0.74
CA LEU A 132 16.00 9.72 2.17
C LEU A 132 16.51 8.55 3.01
N PHE A 133 16.38 7.32 2.51
CA PHE A 133 16.61 6.12 3.32
C PHE A 133 17.79 5.27 2.86
N LEU A 134 18.35 5.53 1.68
CA LEU A 134 19.45 4.77 1.07
C LEU A 134 19.26 3.24 1.17
N PRO A 135 18.08 2.68 0.81
CA PRO A 135 17.88 1.25 0.82
C PRO A 135 18.79 0.58 -0.21
N GLU A 136 19.30 -0.61 0.10
CA GLU A 136 19.99 -1.45 -0.89
C GLU A 136 18.99 -2.05 -1.87
N ARG A 137 17.74 -2.28 -1.43
CA ARG A 137 16.67 -2.82 -2.27
C ARG A 137 15.32 -2.15 -2.03
N ILE A 138 14.56 -1.95 -3.09
CA ILE A 138 13.16 -1.58 -3.04
C ILE A 138 12.33 -2.67 -3.72
N LEU A 139 11.37 -3.23 -2.99
CA LEU A 139 10.48 -4.28 -3.47
C LEU A 139 9.10 -3.69 -3.75
N LEU A 140 8.68 -3.72 -5.01
CA LEU A 140 7.35 -3.32 -5.46
C LEU A 140 6.38 -4.50 -5.34
N GLY A 141 5.27 -4.30 -4.65
CA GLY A 141 4.26 -5.31 -4.43
C GLY A 141 2.86 -4.71 -4.26
N GLY A 142 1.99 -5.44 -3.58
CA GLY A 142 0.56 -5.15 -3.56
C GLY A 142 -0.12 -5.62 -4.85
N TRP A 143 -1.41 -5.93 -4.78
CA TRP A 143 -2.11 -6.60 -5.88
C TRP A 143 -2.03 -5.81 -7.19
N ALA A 144 -2.21 -4.48 -7.15
CA ALA A 144 -2.12 -3.62 -8.32
C ALA A 144 -0.67 -3.44 -8.78
N GLY A 145 0.27 -3.33 -7.83
CA GLY A 145 1.70 -3.29 -8.14
C GLY A 145 2.19 -4.55 -8.86
N LEU A 146 1.68 -5.72 -8.49
CA LEU A 146 1.99 -6.99 -9.15
C LEU A 146 1.42 -7.09 -10.58
N LEU A 147 0.29 -6.43 -10.86
CA LEU A 147 -0.29 -6.33 -12.21
C LEU A 147 0.46 -5.31 -13.08
N LEU A 148 0.81 -4.14 -12.51
CA LEU A 148 1.52 -3.07 -13.22
C LEU A 148 2.99 -3.43 -13.50
N GLY A 149 3.65 -4.06 -12.53
CA GLY A 149 5.09 -4.30 -12.51
C GLY A 149 5.67 -4.94 -13.79
N PRO A 150 5.09 -6.02 -14.33
CA PRO A 150 5.57 -6.65 -15.56
C PRO A 150 5.66 -5.70 -16.77
N HIS A 151 4.82 -4.66 -16.79
CA HIS A 151 4.76 -3.70 -17.88
C HIS A 151 5.55 -2.41 -17.59
N LEU A 152 5.44 -1.90 -16.35
CA LEU A 152 5.91 -0.55 -16.00
C LEU A 152 7.29 -0.54 -15.30
N LEU A 153 7.78 -1.67 -14.78
CA LEU A 153 9.02 -1.69 -13.99
C LEU A 153 10.24 -1.09 -14.71
N PRO A 154 10.45 -1.29 -16.03
CA PRO A 154 11.55 -0.62 -16.75
C PRO A 154 11.45 0.91 -16.70
N GLU A 155 10.26 1.47 -16.95
CA GLU A 155 10.04 2.92 -16.94
C GLU A 155 10.10 3.48 -15.52
N ILE A 156 9.51 2.79 -14.53
CA ILE A 156 9.63 3.15 -13.12
C ILE A 156 11.10 3.26 -12.71
N ARG A 157 11.93 2.29 -13.12
CA ARG A 157 13.39 2.32 -12.86
C ARG A 157 14.06 3.48 -13.58
N ARG A 158 13.70 3.76 -14.82
CA ARG A 158 14.25 4.90 -15.58
C ARG A 158 13.97 6.21 -14.85
N TYR A 159 12.70 6.49 -14.54
CA TYR A 159 12.30 7.70 -13.82
C TYR A 159 12.93 7.78 -12.42
N ALA A 160 12.97 6.68 -11.67
CA ALA A 160 13.63 6.68 -10.36
C ALA A 160 15.12 7.05 -10.45
N ASN A 161 15.84 6.57 -11.47
CA ASN A 161 17.23 6.95 -11.70
C ASN A 161 17.40 8.41 -12.15
N GLU A 162 16.40 8.97 -12.83
CA GLU A 162 16.40 10.36 -13.28
C GLU A 162 16.21 11.35 -12.12
N TYR A 163 15.32 11.03 -11.18
CA TYR A 163 15.02 11.90 -10.03
C TYR A 163 15.91 11.64 -8.81
N ALA A 164 16.55 10.47 -8.70
CA ALA A 164 17.41 10.15 -7.56
C ALA A 164 18.83 10.72 -7.70
N LEU A 165 19.49 10.94 -6.57
CA LEU A 165 20.92 11.25 -6.55
C LEU A 165 21.71 10.07 -7.12
N ARG A 166 22.49 10.31 -8.18
CA ARG A 166 23.23 9.26 -8.93
C ARG A 166 23.97 8.26 -8.04
N HIS A 167 24.64 8.72 -6.99
CA HIS A 167 25.42 7.85 -6.10
C HIS A 167 24.55 6.98 -5.18
N ALA A 168 23.35 7.45 -4.82
CA ALA A 168 22.38 6.69 -4.04
C ALA A 168 21.70 5.64 -4.95
N ALA A 169 21.23 6.06 -6.12
CA ALA A 169 20.58 5.18 -7.10
C ALA A 169 21.49 4.01 -7.52
N ALA A 170 22.79 4.25 -7.70
CA ALA A 170 23.78 3.22 -8.05
C ALA A 170 23.92 2.11 -6.99
N ARG A 171 23.39 2.30 -5.77
CA ARG A 171 23.45 1.35 -4.67
C ARG A 171 22.10 0.69 -4.36
N THR A 172 21.05 1.02 -5.10
CA THR A 172 19.70 0.53 -4.86
C THR A 172 19.21 -0.28 -6.05
N THR A 173 18.72 -1.50 -5.82
CA THR A 173 17.94 -2.24 -6.82
C THR A 173 16.46 -2.06 -6.59
N ILE A 174 15.68 -1.88 -7.66
CA ILE A 174 14.20 -1.81 -7.60
C ILE A 174 13.68 -3.07 -8.27
N GLU A 175 12.94 -3.91 -7.57
CA GLU A 175 12.54 -5.25 -8.03
C GLU A 175 11.08 -5.55 -7.68
N MET A 176 10.50 -6.58 -8.28
CA MET A 176 9.20 -7.10 -7.85
C MET A 176 9.35 -7.92 -6.56
N GLY A 177 8.41 -7.75 -5.64
CA GLY A 177 8.24 -8.61 -4.47
C GLY A 177 7.88 -10.03 -4.89
N ARG A 178 8.37 -11.01 -4.12
CA ARG A 178 8.19 -12.45 -4.42
C ARG A 178 7.11 -13.14 -3.61
N LEU A 179 6.55 -12.46 -2.60
CA LEU A 179 5.52 -13.01 -1.72
C LEU A 179 4.12 -13.00 -2.34
N GLY A 180 3.98 -12.46 -3.55
CA GLY A 180 2.72 -12.45 -4.27
C GLY A 180 1.63 -11.61 -3.58
N PRO A 181 0.34 -11.87 -3.88
CA PRO A 181 -0.77 -11.09 -3.35
C PRO A 181 -0.92 -11.25 -1.82
N ASP A 182 -0.45 -12.36 -1.25
CA ASP A 182 -0.53 -12.66 0.17
C ASP A 182 0.55 -11.99 1.03
N ALA A 183 1.41 -11.15 0.44
CA ALA A 183 2.54 -10.53 1.14
C ALA A 183 2.15 -9.86 2.47
N VAL A 184 1.01 -9.17 2.50
CA VAL A 184 0.48 -8.51 3.71
C VAL A 184 0.04 -9.54 4.75
N THR A 185 -0.70 -10.58 4.32
CA THR A 185 -1.19 -11.65 5.19
C THR A 185 -0.04 -12.45 5.79
N VAL A 186 0.95 -12.82 4.96
CA VAL A 186 2.17 -13.49 5.40
C VAL A 186 2.93 -12.61 6.40
N GLY A 187 3.14 -11.33 6.08
CA GLY A 187 3.79 -10.39 6.99
C GLY A 187 3.07 -10.29 8.34
N ALA A 188 1.75 -10.14 8.34
CA ALA A 188 0.95 -10.08 9.56
C ALA A 188 1.04 -11.36 10.39
N ALA A 189 1.02 -12.53 9.75
CA ALA A 189 1.18 -13.82 10.42
C ALA A 189 2.57 -14.00 11.06
N THR A 190 3.61 -13.33 10.54
CA THR A 190 4.95 -13.37 11.15
C THR A 190 5.04 -12.59 12.46
N LEU A 191 4.17 -11.61 12.71
CA LEU A 191 4.23 -10.78 13.93
C LEU A 191 4.04 -11.59 15.23
N PRO A 192 2.96 -12.39 15.40
CA PRO A 192 2.80 -13.21 16.60
C PRO A 192 3.86 -14.33 16.68
N LEU A 193 4.31 -14.86 15.54
CA LEU A 193 5.37 -15.86 15.51
C LEU A 193 6.71 -15.28 15.97
N ALA A 194 7.05 -14.07 15.50
CA ALA A 194 8.26 -13.36 15.91
C ALA A 194 8.24 -13.03 17.41
N ASP A 195 7.10 -12.56 17.93
CA ASP A 195 6.93 -12.30 19.37
C ASP A 195 7.14 -13.59 20.20
N PHE A 196 6.51 -14.70 19.78
CA PHE A 196 6.67 -16.01 20.43
C PHE A 196 8.13 -16.49 20.44
N LEU A 197 8.83 -16.39 19.30
CA LEU A 197 10.22 -16.83 19.17
C LEU A 197 11.18 -15.94 19.98
N THR A 198 10.87 -14.65 20.11
CA THR A 198 11.72 -13.69 20.83
C THR A 198 11.54 -13.77 22.33
N ARG A 199 10.29 -13.85 22.81
CA ARG A 199 9.96 -13.75 24.25
C ARG A 199 9.75 -15.11 24.92
N GLY A 200 9.79 -16.18 24.14
CA GLY A 200 9.34 -17.50 24.56
C GLY A 200 7.81 -17.52 24.73
N GLY A 201 7.21 -18.70 24.61
CA GLY A 201 5.75 -18.92 24.70
C GLY A 201 5.13 -18.69 26.08
N SER A 202 5.36 -17.53 26.67
CA SER A 202 4.84 -17.15 27.97
C SER A 202 3.39 -16.69 27.81
N ARG A 203 2.44 -17.45 28.36
CA ARG A 203 1.08 -16.91 28.54
C ARG A 203 1.18 -15.73 29.52
N PRO A 204 0.65 -14.55 29.18
CA PRO A 204 0.43 -13.52 30.18
C PRO A 204 -0.34 -14.15 31.35
N ALA A 205 0.14 -13.99 32.57
CA ALA A 205 -0.65 -14.38 33.74
C ALA A 205 -2.02 -13.71 33.61
N PRO A 206 -3.13 -14.42 33.84
CA PRO A 206 -4.45 -13.81 33.75
C PRO A 206 -4.44 -12.56 34.63
N GLY A 207 -4.68 -11.40 34.00
CA GLY A 207 -4.80 -10.14 34.73
C GLY A 207 -5.87 -10.28 35.82
N PRO A 208 -5.81 -9.48 36.89
CA PRO A 208 -6.85 -9.49 37.91
C PRO A 208 -8.20 -9.35 37.23
N ARG A 209 -9.11 -10.29 37.49
CA ARG A 209 -10.49 -10.17 37.02
C ARG A 209 -10.97 -8.80 37.48
N PRO A 210 -11.60 -7.98 36.60
CA PRO A 210 -12.20 -6.74 37.05
C PRO A 210 -13.11 -7.10 38.23
N GLU A 211 -12.81 -6.52 39.40
CA GLU A 211 -13.63 -6.69 40.59
C GLU A 211 -15.06 -6.35 40.19
N GLY A 212 -15.97 -7.29 40.44
CA GLY A 212 -17.33 -7.22 39.95
C GLY A 212 -17.95 -5.88 40.31
N THR A 213 -18.17 -5.04 39.30
CA THR A 213 -19.21 -4.02 39.40
C THR A 213 -20.49 -4.79 39.66
N GLY A 214 -21.05 -4.60 40.85
CA GLY A 214 -22.20 -5.33 41.36
C GLY A 214 -23.28 -5.51 40.29
N ALA A 215 -23.90 -6.70 40.31
CA ALA A 215 -25.00 -7.04 39.44
C ALA A 215 -26.01 -5.88 39.34
N PRO A 216 -26.45 -5.46 38.14
CA PRO A 216 -27.50 -4.48 38.04
C PRO A 216 -28.75 -5.06 38.73
N SER A 217 -29.30 -4.31 39.69
CA SER A 217 -30.54 -4.67 40.36
C SER A 217 -31.62 -4.91 39.30
N ARG A 218 -32.29 -6.07 39.39
CA ARG A 218 -33.45 -6.44 38.57
C ARG A 218 -34.64 -5.55 38.92
N THR A 219 -34.64 -4.29 38.50
CA THR A 219 -35.78 -3.36 38.64
C THR A 219 -35.78 -2.34 37.51
N ALA A 220 -35.79 -2.81 36.26
CA ALA A 220 -36.05 -1.94 35.11
C ALA A 220 -36.80 -2.63 33.95
N THR A 221 -37.41 -3.80 34.19
CA THR A 221 -38.17 -4.53 33.17
C THR A 221 -39.70 -4.38 33.30
N GLU A 222 -40.20 -3.65 34.29
CA GLU A 222 -41.65 -3.43 34.48
C GLU A 222 -42.19 -2.09 33.93
N ALA A 223 -41.34 -1.14 33.53
CA ALA A 223 -41.81 0.17 33.06
C ALA A 223 -42.17 0.24 31.56
N VAL A 224 -41.82 -0.77 30.76
CA VAL A 224 -42.09 -0.79 29.30
C VAL A 224 -43.36 -1.57 28.93
N ARG A 225 -43.92 -2.37 29.85
CA ARG A 225 -45.10 -3.21 29.56
C ARG A 225 -46.45 -2.48 29.68
N ASN A 226 -46.47 -1.22 30.14
CA ASN A 226 -47.71 -0.46 30.35
C ASN A 226 -47.94 0.71 29.38
N ARG A 227 -47.11 0.90 28.33
CA ARG A 227 -47.32 1.96 27.32
C ARG A 227 -48.07 1.53 26.05
N HIS A 228 -48.49 0.26 25.95
CA HIS A 228 -49.26 -0.25 24.80
C HIS A 228 -50.75 -0.51 25.07
N ARG A 229 -51.32 0.02 26.18
CA ARG A 229 -52.75 -0.19 26.50
C ARG A 229 -53.63 1.06 26.51
N THR A 230 -53.14 2.21 26.07
CA THR A 230 -53.94 3.45 26.00
C THR A 230 -53.77 4.19 24.68
N ARG A 231 -54.08 3.51 23.56
CA ARG A 231 -54.48 4.15 22.28
C ARG A 231 -55.47 3.23 21.56
N ALA A 232 -56.64 3.09 22.15
CA ALA A 232 -57.85 2.58 21.51
C ALA A 232 -59.05 3.22 22.21
N SER A 233 -59.44 4.41 21.74
CA SER A 233 -60.76 5.04 21.86
C SER A 233 -60.75 6.24 20.91
#